data_AF-A0A536P5V4-F1
#
_entry.id   AF-A0A536P5V4-F1
#
_cell.length_a   1.000
_cell.length_b   1.000
_cell.length_c   1.000
_cell.angle_alpha   90.00
_cell.angle_beta   90.00
_cell.angle_gamma   90.00
#
_symmetry.space_group_name_H-M   'P 1'
#
loop_
_entity.id
_entity.type
_entity.pdbx_description
1 polymer ?
#
loop_
_entity_poly.entity_id
_entity_poly.type
_entity_poly.pdbx_seq_one_letter_code
_entity_poly.pdbx_strand_id
1 'polypeptide(L)' 'RLPHRSAAILALRYSGLSYAEIAAAIGTRVSHVGTMLRRAEQALRREVTDAAPE' A
#
# COMPACT_ATOMS: atom_id res chain seq x y z
N ARG A 1 11.41 -1.38 7.71
CA ARG A 1 10.79 -2.57 7.10
C ARG A 1 9.31 -2.36 6.85
N LEU A 2 8.78 -2.57 5.64
CA LEU A 2 7.38 -2.27 5.27
C LEU A 2 6.37 -3.28 5.85
N PRO A 3 5.25 -2.86 6.47
CA PRO A 3 4.21 -3.77 6.95
C PRO A 3 3.58 -4.59 5.81
N HIS A 4 3.32 -5.88 6.05
CA HIS A 4 2.82 -6.81 5.03
C HIS A 4 1.53 -6.31 4.35
N ARG A 5 0.59 -5.74 5.11
CA ARG A 5 -0.66 -5.20 4.57
C ARG A 5 -0.43 -3.97 3.68
N SER A 6 0.56 -3.14 4.00
CA SER A 6 0.96 -1.99 3.18
C SER A 6 1.66 -2.45 1.89
N ALA A 7 2.47 -3.49 1.95
CA ALA A 7 3.07 -4.10 0.76
C ALA A 7 1.99 -4.70 -0.16
N ALA A 8 1.04 -5.46 0.40
CA ALA A 8 -0.05 -6.08 -0.35
C ALA A 8 -0.92 -5.05 -1.08
N ILE A 9 -1.33 -3.97 -0.41
CA ILE A 9 -2.21 -2.96 -1.04
C ILE A 9 -1.50 -2.22 -2.19
N LEU A 10 -0.19 -1.98 -2.06
CA LEU A 10 0.61 -1.38 -3.12
C LEU A 10 0.74 -2.34 -4.31
N ALA A 11 1.09 -3.60 -4.06
CA ALA A 11 1.22 -4.62 -5.11
C ALA A 11 -0.08 -4.74 -5.93
N LEU A 12 -1.23 -4.85 -5.25
CA LEU A 12 -2.53 -4.92 -5.92
C LEU A 12 -2.83 -3.67 -6.75
N ARG A 13 -2.55 -2.47 -6.22
CA ARG A 13 -2.76 -1.23 -6.95
C ARG A 13 -1.90 -1.13 -8.21
N TYR A 14 -0.62 -1.50 -8.12
CA TYR A 14 0.29 -1.49 -9.26
C TYR A 14 -0.02 -2.60 -10.28
N SER A 15 -0.67 -3.69 -9.88
CA SER A 15 -1.22 -4.68 -10.82
C SER A 15 -2.51 -4.23 -11.53
N GLY A 16 -2.99 -3.01 -11.28
CA GLY A 16 -4.10 -2.40 -12.02
C GLY A 16 -5.48 -2.55 -11.37
N LEU A 17 -5.57 -3.15 -10.18
CA LEU A 17 -6.86 -3.29 -9.49
C LEU A 17 -7.45 -1.92 -9.13
N SER A 18 -8.78 -1.84 -9.26
CA SER A 18 -9.59 -0.73 -8.76
C SER A 18 -9.66 -0.74 -7.23
N TYR A 19 -10.12 0.36 -6.63
CA TYR A 19 -10.27 0.44 -5.18
C TYR A 19 -11.30 -0.56 -4.63
N ALA A 20 -12.32 -0.90 -5.42
CA ALA A 20 -13.32 -1.90 -5.02
C ALA A 20 -12.71 -3.30 -4.96
N GLU A 21 -11.97 -3.69 -6.00
CA GLU A 21 -11.29 -5.00 -6.06
C GLU A 21 -10.22 -5.13 -4.98
N ILE A 22 -9.45 -4.06 -4.74
CA ILE A 22 -8.50 -4.00 -3.63
C ILE A 22 -9.25 -4.22 -2.30
N ALA A 23 -10.31 -3.47 -2.05
CA ALA A 23 -11.06 -3.56 -0.80
C ALA A 23 -11.58 -4.97 -0.53
N ALA A 24 -12.09 -5.64 -1.57
CA ALA A 24 -12.52 -7.03 -1.52
C ALA A 24 -11.35 -7.98 -1.22
N ALA A 25 -10.22 -7.83 -1.91
CA ALA A 25 -9.05 -8.70 -1.76
C ALA A 25 -8.41 -8.65 -0.37
N ILE A 26 -8.42 -7.49 0.31
CA ILE A 26 -7.81 -7.30 1.64
C ILE A 26 -8.83 -7.13 2.78
N GLY A 27 -10.11 -7.44 2.52
CA GLY A 27 -11.18 -7.44 3.52
C GLY A 27 -11.37 -6.10 4.23
N THR A 28 -11.52 -5.01 3.46
CA THR A 28 -11.74 -3.67 4.00
C THR A 28 -12.86 -2.94 3.27
N ARG A 29 -13.22 -1.75 3.77
CA ARG A 29 -14.16 -0.86 3.09
C ARG A 29 -13.45 -0.09 1.99
N VAL A 30 -14.11 0.09 0.85
CA VAL A 30 -13.59 0.87 -0.30
C VAL A 30 -13.17 2.28 0.12
N SER A 31 -13.93 2.92 1.01
CA SER A 31 -13.64 4.24 1.57
C SER A 31 -12.30 4.33 2.30
N HIS A 32 -11.78 3.22 2.82
CA HIS A 32 -10.50 3.21 3.53
C HIS A 32 -9.29 3.03 2.60
N VAL A 33 -9.50 2.58 1.36
CA VAL A 33 -8.43 2.19 0.44
C VAL A 33 -7.50 3.35 0.12
N GLY A 34 -8.04 4.54 -0.16
CA GLY A 34 -7.23 5.73 -0.46
C GLY A 34 -6.29 6.11 0.69
N THR A 35 -6.79 6.13 1.93
CA THR A 35 -5.99 6.42 3.12
C THR A 35 -4.93 5.34 3.36
N MET A 36 -5.28 4.07 3.15
CA MET A 36 -4.34 2.96 3.28
C MET A 36 -3.23 3.03 2.24
N LEU A 37 -3.55 3.36 0.98
CA LEU A 37 -2.56 3.56 -0.09
C LEU A 37 -1.60 4.71 0.25
N ARG A 38 -2.14 5.88 0.63
CA ARG A 38 -1.31 7.03 1.02
C ARG A 38 -0.34 6.68 2.16
N ARG A 39 -0.82 5.97 3.18
CA ARG A 39 0.04 5.52 4.31
C ARG A 39 1.07 4.50 3.86
N ALA A 40 0.69 3.55 2.99
CA ALA A 40 1.61 2.56 2.45
C ALA A 40 2.72 3.21 1.60
N GLU A 41 2.40 4.18 0.75
CA GLU A 41 3.38 4.95 -0.02
C GLU A 41 4.31 5.78 0.87
N GLN A 42 3.81 6.36 1.95
CA GLN A 42 4.65 7.07 2.92
C GLN A 42 5.60 6.12 3.63
N ALA A 43 5.12 4.95 4.05
CA ALA A 43 5.96 3.93 4.68
C ALA A 43 7.01 3.38 3.71
N LEU A 44 6.65 3.17 2.43
CA LEU A 44 7.58 2.74 1.40
C LEU A 44 8.68 3.79 1.15
N ARG A 45 8.31 5.08 1.04
CA ARG A 45 9.30 6.16 0.88
C ARG A 45 10.31 6.19 2.01
N ARG A 46 9.86 6.09 3.26
CA ARG A 46 10.74 6.02 4.43
C ARG A 46 11.70 4.83 4.32
N GLU A 47 11.19 3.65 3.95
CA GLU A 47 12.03 2.47 3.80
C GLU A 47 13.11 2.65 2.73
N VAL A 48 12.75 3.25 1.59
CA VAL A 48 13.71 3.47 0.50
C VAL A 48 14.77 4.50 0.90
N THR A 49 14.38 5.55 1.62
CA THR A 49 15.33 6.54 2.16
C THR A 49 16.24 5.92 3.22
N ASP A 50 15.68 5.16 4.16
CA ASP A 50 16.45 4.51 5.23
C ASP A 50 17.38 3.39 4.70
N ALA A 51 17.02 2.76 3.57
CA ALA A 51 17.79 1.68 2.96
C ALA A 51 18.83 2.14 1.93
N ALA A 52 18.83 3.40 1.52
CA ALA A 52 19.86 3.95 0.65
C ALA A 52 21.11 4.27 1.49
N PRO A 53 22.28 3.64 1.25
CA PRO A 53 23.53 4.12 1.82
C PRO A 53 23.89 5.46 1.17
N GLU A 54 24.54 6.35 1.94
CA GLU A 54 25.14 7.59 1.42
C GLU A 54 26.19 7.33 0.34
#